data_AF-A0A2M8PPZ9-F1
#
_entry.id   AF-A0A2M8PPZ9-F1
#
_cell.length_a   1.000
_cell.length_b   1.000
_cell.length_c   1.000
_cell.angle_alpha   90.00
_cell.angle_beta   90.00
_cell.angle_gamma   90.00
#
_symmetry.space_group_name_H-M   'P 1'
#
loop_
_entity.id
_entity.type
_entity.pdbx_description
1 polymer ?
#
loop_
_entity_poly.entity_id
_entity_poly.type
_entity_poly.pdbx_seq_one_letter_code
_entity_poly.pdbx_strand_id
1 'polypeptide(L)'
;MYDRPNETELMDAVRGFLEAEILPQVQADDRLKYHTLIAINVLKVAERENKYFAEHIKNEWRRLNVLEGVDLPLRGNPLRAWAMLDERNRQLCADIRNGVYDDPAR
;
A
#
# COMPACT_ATOMS: atom_id res chain seq x y z
N MET A 1 -20.26 -4.96 24.34
CA MET A 1 -19.89 -4.32 23.07
C MET A 1 -18.96 -5.29 22.38
N TYR A 2 -19.40 -5.95 21.30
CA TYR A 2 -18.52 -6.80 20.50
C TYR A 2 -17.77 -5.88 19.55
N ASP A 3 -16.49 -5.61 19.85
CA ASP A 3 -15.62 -4.96 18.87
C ASP A 3 -15.39 -5.94 17.73
N ARG A 4 -15.74 -5.51 16.52
CA ARG A 4 -15.42 -6.27 15.32
C ARG A 4 -13.91 -6.16 15.10
N PRO A 5 -13.22 -7.26 14.80
CA PRO A 5 -11.80 -7.22 14.52
C PRO A 5 -11.52 -6.31 13.33
N ASN A 6 -10.47 -5.50 13.45
CA ASN A 6 -10.01 -4.66 12.37
C ASN A 6 -9.24 -5.48 11.31
N GLU A 7 -8.99 -4.90 10.14
CA GLU A 7 -8.34 -5.60 9.01
C GLU A 7 -6.97 -6.18 9.39
N THR A 8 -6.22 -5.50 10.25
CA THR A 8 -4.90 -5.97 10.71
C THR A 8 -5.03 -7.18 11.62
N GLU A 9 -6.00 -7.19 12.53
CA GLU A 9 -6.31 -8.34 13.39
C GLU A 9 -6.79 -9.54 12.58
N LEU A 10 -7.56 -9.32 11.50
CA LEU A 10 -7.98 -10.38 10.60
C LEU A 10 -6.82 -11.01 9.83
N MET A 11 -5.91 -10.18 9.28
CA MET A 11 -4.72 -10.68 8.59
C MET A 11 -3.79 -11.44 9.54
N ASP A 12 -3.57 -10.90 10.74
CA ASP A 12 -2.74 -11.51 11.77
C ASP A 12 -3.28 -12.87 12.21
N ALA A 13 -4.60 -12.97 12.42
CA ALA A 13 -5.25 -14.23 12.78
C ALA A 13 -5.08 -15.32 11.70
N VAL A 14 -5.26 -14.97 10.42
CA VAL A 14 -5.06 -15.90 9.30
C VAL A 14 -3.60 -16.32 9.21
N ARG A 15 -2.67 -15.37 9.31
CA ARG A 15 -1.23 -15.65 9.27
C ARG A 15 -0.81 -16.56 10.42
N GLY A 16 -1.29 -16.29 11.63
CA GLY A 16 -1.05 -17.10 12.82
C GLY A 16 -1.55 -18.53 12.66
N PHE A 17 -2.75 -18.72 12.11
CA PHE A 17 -3.27 -20.05 11.78
C PHE A 17 -2.37 -20.79 10.77
N LEU A 18 -1.95 -20.12 9.70
CA LEU A 18 -1.08 -20.72 8.70
C LEU A 18 0.28 -21.13 9.29
N GLU A 19 0.86 -20.30 10.15
CA GLU A 19 2.15 -20.55 10.79
C GLU A 19 2.07 -21.64 11.87
N ALA A 20 1.07 -21.59 12.74
CA ALA A 20 0.97 -22.45 13.91
C ALA A 20 0.32 -23.80 13.61
N GLU A 21 -0.66 -23.85 12.71
CA GLU A 21 -1.48 -25.04 12.50
C GLU A 21 -1.20 -25.72 11.15
N ILE A 22 -1.07 -24.95 10.07
CA ILE A 22 -0.93 -25.53 8.73
C ILE A 22 0.51 -25.89 8.40
N LEU A 23 1.46 -24.98 8.61
CA LEU A 23 2.85 -25.19 8.25
C LEU A 23 3.46 -26.47 8.86
N PRO A 24 3.18 -26.85 10.12
CA PRO A 24 3.67 -28.12 10.68
C PRO A 24 3.09 -29.37 10.00
N GLN A 25 1.86 -29.30 9.49
CA GLN A 25 1.17 -30.46 8.90
C GLN A 25 1.60 -30.75 7.46
N VAL A 26 2.10 -29.75 6.75
CA VAL A 26 2.43 -29.86 5.32
C VAL A 26 3.91 -30.16 5.03
N GLN A 27 4.70 -30.52 6.06
CA GLN A 27 6.15 -30.70 5.95
C GLN A 27 6.60 -31.80 4.98
N ALA A 28 5.77 -32.82 4.76
CA ALA A 28 6.08 -33.95 3.89
C ALA A 28 5.77 -33.69 2.39
N ASP A 29 5.03 -32.63 2.08
CA ASP A 29 4.71 -32.22 0.71
C ASP A 29 5.43 -30.90 0.40
N ASP A 30 6.54 -31.00 -0.34
CA ASP A 30 7.38 -29.86 -0.69
C ASP A 30 6.61 -28.75 -1.43
N ARG A 31 5.68 -29.14 -2.30
CA ARG A 31 4.88 -28.18 -3.08
C ARG A 31 3.91 -27.45 -2.15
N LEU A 32 3.20 -28.18 -1.29
CA LEU A 32 2.24 -27.59 -0.37
C LEU A 32 2.94 -26.70 0.66
N LYS A 33 4.05 -27.17 1.24
CA LYS A 33 4.93 -26.38 2.12
C LYS A 33 5.38 -25.08 1.47
N TYR A 34 5.84 -25.14 0.22
CA TYR A 34 6.27 -23.97 -0.53
C TYR A 34 5.13 -22.94 -0.69
N HIS A 35 3.93 -23.39 -1.10
CA HIS A 35 2.79 -22.50 -1.23
C HIS A 35 2.33 -21.90 0.11
N THR A 36 2.37 -22.67 1.21
CA THR A 36 2.06 -22.16 2.56
C THR A 36 3.04 -21.05 2.97
N LEU A 37 4.34 -21.23 2.73
CA LEU A 37 5.36 -20.21 3.01
C LEU A 37 5.15 -18.95 2.17
N ILE A 38 4.78 -19.10 0.89
CA ILE A 38 4.43 -17.95 0.04
C ILE A 38 3.23 -17.22 0.63
N ALA A 39 2.15 -17.92 0.99
CA ALA A 39 0.94 -17.29 1.53
C ALA A 39 1.24 -16.49 2.80
N ILE A 40 2.02 -17.06 3.72
CA ILE A 40 2.49 -16.37 4.94
C ILE A 40 3.28 -15.10 4.58
N ASN A 41 4.20 -15.19 3.64
CA ASN A 41 5.02 -14.05 3.23
C ASN A 41 4.19 -12.95 2.56
N VAL A 42 3.24 -13.31 1.70
CA VAL A 42 2.32 -12.36 1.05
C VAL A 42 1.45 -11.67 2.09
N LEU A 43 0.95 -12.38 3.11
CA LEU A 43 0.22 -11.77 4.23
C LEU A 43 1.09 -10.77 5.00
N LYS A 44 2.35 -11.11 5.31
CA LYS A 44 3.30 -10.17 5.96
C LYS A 44 3.52 -8.90 5.14
N VAL A 45 3.58 -9.04 3.81
CA VAL A 45 3.66 -7.88 2.91
C VAL A 45 2.37 -7.07 2.99
N ALA A 46 1.20 -7.70 2.87
CA ALA A 46 -0.09 -7.01 2.93
C ALA A 46 -0.31 -6.27 4.26
N GLU A 47 0.04 -6.89 5.41
CA GLU A 47 0.01 -6.25 6.73
C GLU A 47 0.89 -5.00 6.77
N ARG A 48 2.11 -5.10 6.22
CA ARG A 48 3.05 -3.99 6.16
C ARG A 48 2.55 -2.85 5.28
N GLU A 49 2.03 -3.16 4.09
CA GLU A 49 1.46 -2.16 3.18
C GLU A 49 0.25 -1.49 3.84
N ASN A 50 -0.63 -2.25 4.49
CA ASN A 50 -1.78 -1.69 5.20
C ASN A 50 -1.35 -0.74 6.33
N LYS A 51 -0.33 -1.14 7.11
CA LYS A 51 0.23 -0.32 8.20
C LYS A 51 0.78 1.01 7.71
N TYR A 52 1.50 1.02 6.59
CA TYR A 52 2.18 2.21 6.08
C TYR A 52 1.38 2.99 5.05
N PHE A 53 0.25 2.48 4.55
CA PHE A 53 -0.55 3.08 3.49
C PHE A 53 -0.85 4.57 3.71
N ALA A 54 -1.38 4.93 4.89
CA ALA A 54 -1.73 6.32 5.19
C ALA A 54 -0.49 7.24 5.28
N GLU A 55 0.65 6.71 5.73
CA GLU A 55 1.90 7.46 5.80
C GLU A 55 2.51 7.65 4.41
N HIS A 56 2.48 6.61 3.57
CA HIS A 56 2.94 6.68 2.18
C HIS A 56 2.18 7.75 1.40
N ILE A 57 0.85 7.80 1.51
CA ILE A 57 0.03 8.83 0.86
C ILE A 57 0.44 10.23 1.33
N LYS A 58 0.60 10.45 2.64
CA LYS A 58 1.01 11.76 3.20
C LYS A 58 2.39 12.17 2.68
N ASN A 59 3.33 11.24 2.65
CA ASN A 59 4.69 11.51 2.19
C ASN A 59 4.75 11.78 0.70
N GLU A 60 3.99 11.05 -0.11
CA GLU A 60 3.91 11.26 -1.55
C GLU A 60 3.22 12.57 -1.91
N TRP A 61 2.12 12.90 -1.23
CA TRP A 61 1.45 14.19 -1.39
C TRP A 61 2.38 15.36 -1.11
N ARG A 62 3.20 15.26 -0.04
CA ARG A 62 4.21 16.28 0.28
C ARG A 62 5.25 16.40 -0.85
N ARG A 63 5.75 15.28 -1.37
CA ARG A 63 6.71 15.30 -2.49
C ARG A 63 6.11 15.93 -3.74
N LEU A 64 4.84 15.63 -4.05
CA LEU A 64 4.17 16.18 -5.22
C LEU A 64 3.93 17.70 -5.09
N ASN A 65 3.55 18.17 -3.89
CA ASN A 65 3.50 19.59 -3.57
C ASN A 65 4.84 20.29 -3.83
N VAL A 66 5.94 19.71 -3.34
CA VAL A 66 7.29 20.25 -3.55
C VAL A 66 7.65 20.27 -5.04
N LEU A 67 7.35 19.19 -5.78
CA LEU A 67 7.68 19.08 -7.21
C LEU A 67 6.93 20.10 -8.06
N GLU A 68 5.64 20.32 -7.77
CA GLU A 68 4.79 21.26 -8.52
C GLU A 68 4.88 22.70 -7.99
N GLY A 69 5.62 22.95 -6.90
CA GLY A 69 5.76 24.27 -6.28
C GLY A 69 4.47 24.80 -5.64
N VAL A 70 3.59 23.90 -5.18
CA VAL A 70 2.29 24.23 -4.58
C VAL A 70 2.23 23.78 -3.12
N ASP A 71 1.37 24.40 -2.31
CA ASP A 71 1.08 23.95 -0.94
C ASP A 71 -0.40 23.61 -0.77
N LEU A 72 -0.81 22.49 -1.37
CA LEU A 72 -2.18 21.99 -1.27
C LEU A 72 -2.33 21.10 -0.03
N PRO A 73 -3.36 21.28 0.81
CA PRO A 73 -3.59 20.38 1.94
C PRO A 73 -4.14 19.03 1.49
N LEU A 74 -3.67 17.93 2.10
CA LEU A 74 -4.27 16.61 1.92
C LEU A 74 -5.62 16.56 2.67
N ARG A 75 -6.69 16.12 2.00
CA ARG A 75 -8.06 16.09 2.56
C ARG A 75 -8.71 14.72 2.41
N GLY A 76 -9.55 14.36 3.39
CA GLY A 76 -10.36 13.15 3.37
C GLY A 76 -9.75 11.95 4.12
N ASN A 77 -10.46 10.83 4.06
CA ASN A 77 -9.96 9.54 4.58
C ASN A 77 -8.86 8.98 3.64
N PRO A 78 -8.10 7.95 4.08
CA PRO A 78 -6.99 7.40 3.28
C PRO A 78 -7.38 7.00 1.85
N LEU A 79 -8.55 6.40 1.65
CA LEU A 79 -9.01 5.99 0.32
C LEU A 79 -9.26 7.19 -0.61
N ARG A 80 -9.91 8.24 -0.10
CA ARG A 80 -10.14 9.47 -0.86
C ARG A 80 -8.83 10.21 -1.13
N ALA A 81 -7.95 10.25 -0.13
CA ALA A 81 -6.62 10.84 -0.23
C ALA A 81 -5.78 10.15 -1.32
N TRP A 82 -5.85 8.81 -1.40
CA TRP A 82 -5.21 8.03 -2.45
C TRP A 82 -5.78 8.36 -3.84
N ALA A 83 -7.10 8.39 -4.00
CA ALA A 83 -7.71 8.72 -5.30
C ALA A 83 -7.33 10.12 -5.79
N MET A 84 -7.23 11.10 -4.88
CA MET A 84 -6.78 12.45 -5.21
C MET A 84 -5.30 12.49 -5.63
N LEU A 85 -4.46 11.71 -4.94
CA LEU A 85 -3.03 11.58 -5.26
C LEU A 85 -2.83 10.94 -6.63
N ASP A 86 -3.54 9.85 -6.92
CA ASP A 86 -3.51 9.15 -8.22
C ASP A 86 -3.92 10.06 -9.37
N GLU A 87 -4.99 10.85 -9.20
CA GLU A 87 -5.42 11.82 -10.20
C GLU A 87 -4.35 12.89 -10.47
N ARG A 88 -3.73 13.45 -9.43
CA ARG A 88 -2.65 14.44 -9.61
C ARG A 88 -1.44 13.82 -10.31
N ASN A 89 -1.02 12.62 -9.92
CA ASN A 89 0.07 11.92 -10.59
C ASN A 89 -0.24 11.66 -12.07
N ARG A 90 -1.48 11.26 -12.41
CA ARG A 90 -1.91 11.08 -13.80
C ARG A 90 -1.84 12.39 -14.59
N GLN A 91 -2.28 13.51 -14.00
CA GLN A 91 -2.17 14.82 -14.62
C GLN A 91 -0.72 15.23 -14.83
N LEU A 92 0.14 15.11 -13.81
CA LEU A 92 1.56 15.40 -13.91
C LEU A 92 2.23 14.59 -15.02
N CYS A 93 1.92 13.29 -15.11
CA CYS A 93 2.46 12.43 -16.16
C CYS A 93 1.99 12.87 -17.56
N ALA A 94 0.74 13.32 -17.70
CA ALA A 94 0.23 13.86 -18.95
C ALA A 94 0.95 15.16 -19.33
N ASP A 95 1.16 16.07 -18.37
CA ASP A 95 1.85 17.34 -18.58
C ASP A 95 3.31 17.13 -19.00
N ILE A 96 4.01 16.18 -18.35
CA ILE A 96 5.38 15.79 -18.73
C ILE A 96 5.40 15.25 -20.17
N ARG A 97 4.50 14.33 -20.53
CA ARG A 97 4.47 13.77 -21.90
C ARG A 97 4.09 14.79 -22.97
N ASN A 98 3.34 15.82 -22.60
CA ASN A 98 2.96 16.91 -23.49
C ASN A 98 4.02 18.03 -23.56
N GLY A 99 5.15 17.87 -22.88
CA GLY A 99 6.26 18.82 -22.90
C GLY A 99 6.00 20.12 -22.15
N VAL A 100 5.04 20.14 -21.22
CA VAL A 100 4.75 21.33 -20.38
C VAL A 100 5.98 21.77 -19.58
N TYR A 101 6.89 20.82 -19.30
CA TYR A 101 8.12 21.04 -18.54
C TYR A 101 9.39 21.04 -19.42
N ASP A 102 9.27 20.98 -20.75
CA ASP A 102 10.42 20.88 -21.67
C ASP A 102 11.03 22.24 -22.05
N ASP A 103 10.44 23.35 -21.62
CA ASP A 103 10.91 24.70 -21.96
C ASP A 103 12.24 25.04 -21.26
N PRO A 104 13.35 25.28 -21.99
CA PRO A 104 14.67 25.55 -21.40
C PRO A 104 14.82 26.96 -20.78
N ALA A 105 13.76 27.76 -20.72
CA ALA A 105 13.79 29.15 -20.23
C ALA A 105 13.21 29.37 -18.81
N ARG A 106 13.03 28.31 -18.00
CA ARG A 106 12.63 28.41 -16.59
C ARG A 106 13.71 27.95 -15.63
#